data_AF-A0A923Q857-F1
#
_entry.id   AF-A0A923Q857-F1
#
_cell.length_a   1.000
_cell.length_b   1.000
_cell.length_c   1.000
_cell.angle_alpha   90.00
_cell.angle_beta   90.00
_cell.angle_gamma   90.00
#
_symmetry.space_group_name_H-M   'P 1'
#
loop_
_entity.id
_entity.type
_entity.pdbx_description
1 polymer ?
#
loop_
_entity_poly.entity_id
_entity_poly.type
_entity_poly.pdbx_seq_one_letter_code
_entity_poly.pdbx_strand_id
1 'polypeptide(L)'
;MSVEAPARTASLALTAAAASGALVALQQRINGELKTALGDTLLTALVSFGTGLLAVVVVVLSRPSARAAVRLVRDVAWVQRLGGLGGATLVAVGAAAAPEIGVALLTVGLVAGQTTGGLLVDRVGWGPGGSHRLTAPRVLGAALCLVAVGISVLGDGARAASPLLLVLVVVAGLLISVQQALNGQVRRVTGDAGVATLVNFVGGTLALGLGVLVHAASTGLNVGAWPGPGQWYLYLGGPMGATFVAIAAVVVRRLGVFRLGLAVIAGQLVGALLLDVLAPVHGRGVELLTVVGVALTLVAVYVAGSGGRR
;
A
#
# COMPACT_ATOMS: atom_id res chain seq x y z
N MET A 1 26.12 26.51 16.65
CA MET A 1 24.87 26.22 17.37
C MET A 1 24.16 25.07 16.68
N SER A 2 24.35 23.87 17.20
CA SER A 2 23.75 22.61 16.72
C SER A 2 22.25 22.60 17.05
N VAL A 3 21.41 22.85 16.05
CA VAL A 3 19.96 22.66 16.18
C VAL A 3 19.67 21.18 16.08
N GLU A 4 19.77 20.48 17.21
CA GLU A 4 19.15 19.16 17.33
C GLU A 4 17.63 19.32 17.21
N ALA A 5 17.09 18.97 16.05
CA ALA A 5 15.73 18.46 15.96
C ALA A 5 15.71 17.05 15.30
N PRO A 6 16.28 15.99 15.92
CA PRO A 6 16.67 14.81 15.14
C PRO A 6 15.87 13.53 15.46
N ALA A 7 15.43 13.29 16.69
CA ALA A 7 14.87 11.98 17.10
C ALA A 7 13.33 11.93 17.16
N ARG A 8 12.68 12.92 17.78
CA ARG A 8 11.21 12.90 17.99
C ARG A 8 10.45 12.91 16.67
N THR A 9 10.86 13.74 15.71
CA THR A 9 10.18 13.85 14.43
C THR A 9 10.35 12.61 13.54
N ALA A 10 11.47 11.90 13.66
CA ALA A 10 11.67 10.61 12.99
C ALA A 10 10.78 9.51 13.61
N SER A 11 10.65 9.49 14.95
CA SER A 11 9.76 8.56 15.64
C SER A 11 8.30 8.76 15.23
N LEU A 12 7.83 10.01 15.17
CA LEU A 12 6.46 10.34 14.74
C LEU A 12 6.21 9.90 13.29
N ALA A 13 7.20 10.05 12.41
CA ALA A 13 7.11 9.60 11.03
C ALA A 13 7.00 8.07 10.91
N LEU A 14 7.76 7.33 11.74
CA LEU A 14 7.68 5.87 11.81
C LEU A 14 6.33 5.42 12.37
N THR A 15 5.85 6.04 13.45
CA THR A 15 4.54 5.72 14.04
C THR A 15 3.41 6.00 13.07
N ALA A 16 3.44 7.13 12.35
CA ALA A 16 2.43 7.46 11.34
C ALA A 16 2.44 6.45 10.18
N ALA A 17 3.64 6.01 9.74
CA ALA A 17 3.78 4.98 8.71
C ALA A 17 3.27 3.61 9.19
N ALA A 18 3.56 3.22 10.42
CA ALA A 18 3.02 1.97 10.98
C ALA A 18 1.49 2.03 11.15
N ALA A 19 0.96 3.15 11.64
CA ALA A 19 -0.48 3.35 11.76
C ALA A 19 -1.18 3.29 10.39
N SER A 20 -0.59 3.90 9.35
CA SER A 20 -1.13 3.81 7.99
C SER A 20 -1.03 2.39 7.42
N GLY A 21 -0.02 1.62 7.81
CA GLY A 21 0.07 0.19 7.49
C GLY A 21 -1.07 -0.64 8.08
N ALA A 22 -1.38 -0.44 9.36
CA ALA A 22 -2.52 -1.12 9.98
C ALA A 22 -3.85 -0.72 9.31
N LEU A 23 -3.98 0.55 8.90
CA LEU A 23 -5.12 1.03 8.12
C LEU A 23 -5.22 0.35 6.75
N VAL A 24 -4.10 0.10 6.08
CA VAL A 24 -4.08 -0.67 4.83
C VAL A 24 -4.54 -2.11 5.07
N ALA A 25 -4.13 -2.77 6.16
CA ALA A 25 -4.62 -4.14 6.45
C ALA A 25 -6.15 -4.18 6.60
N LEU A 26 -6.73 -3.21 7.32
CA LEU A 26 -8.18 -3.05 7.44
C LEU A 26 -8.84 -2.78 6.08
N GLN A 27 -8.27 -1.89 5.27
CA GLN A 27 -8.73 -1.62 3.92
C GLN A 27 -8.76 -2.90 3.07
N GLN A 28 -7.72 -3.73 3.10
CA GLN A 28 -7.66 -4.95 2.27
C GLN A 28 -8.75 -5.94 2.66
N ARG A 29 -9.07 -6.04 3.96
CA ARG A 29 -10.21 -6.84 4.42
C ARG A 29 -11.53 -6.31 3.89
N ILE A 30 -11.79 -5.01 4.08
CA ILE A 30 -13.02 -4.36 3.61
C ILE A 30 -13.18 -4.51 2.09
N ASN A 31 -12.10 -4.33 1.33
CA ASN A 31 -12.13 -4.53 -0.12
C ASN A 31 -12.36 -6.00 -0.50
N GLY A 32 -11.87 -6.96 0.28
CA GLY A 32 -12.17 -8.39 0.08
C GLY A 32 -13.64 -8.74 0.31
N GLU A 33 -14.26 -8.15 1.33
CA GLU A 33 -15.71 -8.27 1.58
C GLU A 33 -16.52 -7.60 0.47
N LEU A 34 -16.12 -6.40 0.03
CA LEU A 34 -16.72 -5.70 -1.10
C LEU A 34 -16.60 -6.51 -2.41
N LYS A 35 -15.45 -7.16 -2.65
CA LYS A 35 -15.25 -8.07 -3.80
C LYS A 35 -16.19 -9.26 -3.75
N THR A 36 -16.41 -9.83 -2.57
CA THR A 36 -17.35 -10.93 -2.41
C THR A 36 -18.79 -10.49 -2.72
N ALA A 37 -19.18 -9.28 -2.32
CA ALA A 37 -20.50 -8.74 -2.62
C ALA A 37 -20.69 -8.41 -4.11
N LEU A 38 -19.73 -7.71 -4.72
CA LEU A 38 -19.81 -7.26 -6.11
C LEU A 38 -19.51 -8.37 -7.13
N GLY A 39 -18.79 -9.42 -6.74
CA GLY A 39 -18.41 -10.52 -7.63
C GLY A 39 -17.30 -10.18 -8.63
N ASP A 40 -16.83 -8.92 -8.67
CA ASP A 40 -15.87 -8.42 -9.66
C ASP A 40 -14.71 -7.65 -9.00
N THR A 41 -13.48 -8.09 -9.28
CA THR A 41 -12.26 -7.53 -8.71
C THR A 41 -11.95 -6.11 -9.20
N LEU A 42 -12.09 -5.86 -10.50
CA LEU A 42 -11.75 -4.56 -11.10
C LEU A 42 -12.78 -3.50 -10.72
N LEU A 43 -14.06 -3.87 -10.72
CA LEU A 43 -15.16 -3.01 -10.25
C LEU A 43 -14.99 -2.69 -8.76
N THR A 44 -14.62 -3.67 -7.94
CA THR A 44 -14.32 -3.44 -6.52
C THR A 44 -13.21 -2.43 -6.34
N ALA A 45 -12.11 -2.59 -7.07
CA ALA A 45 -11.01 -1.64 -7.03
C ALA A 45 -11.44 -0.25 -7.51
N LEU A 46 -12.26 -0.17 -8.56
CA LEU A 46 -12.80 1.08 -9.07
C LEU A 46 -13.71 1.78 -8.05
N VAL A 47 -14.58 1.05 -7.35
CA VAL A 47 -15.44 1.60 -6.29
C VAL A 47 -14.58 2.14 -5.15
N SER A 48 -13.57 1.38 -4.70
CA SER A 48 -12.64 1.81 -3.66
C SER A 48 -11.86 3.07 -4.09
N PHE A 49 -11.32 3.10 -5.30
CA PHE A 49 -10.65 4.30 -5.83
C PHE A 49 -11.62 5.47 -6.01
N GLY A 50 -12.86 5.23 -6.42
CA GLY A 50 -13.90 6.24 -6.56
C GLY A 50 -14.24 6.90 -5.23
N THR A 51 -14.51 6.12 -4.18
CA THR A 51 -14.84 6.69 -2.85
C THR A 51 -13.64 7.39 -2.22
N GLY A 52 -12.42 6.88 -2.44
CA GLY A 52 -11.20 7.55 -2.03
C GLY A 52 -10.96 8.87 -2.77
N LEU A 53 -11.20 8.90 -4.09
CA LEU A 53 -11.11 10.11 -4.90
C LEU A 53 -12.10 11.16 -4.41
N LEU A 54 -13.36 10.79 -4.12
CA LEU A 54 -14.35 11.69 -3.55
C LEU A 54 -13.88 12.28 -2.22
N ALA A 55 -13.38 11.45 -1.30
CA ALA A 55 -12.85 11.91 -0.02
C ALA A 55 -11.68 12.90 -0.19
N VAL A 56 -10.75 12.61 -1.12
CA VAL A 56 -9.60 13.48 -1.41
C VAL A 56 -10.04 14.80 -2.04
N VAL A 57 -11.00 14.78 -2.97
CA VAL A 57 -11.56 15.99 -3.58
C VAL A 57 -12.17 16.89 -2.50
N VAL A 58 -12.97 16.32 -1.59
CA VAL A 58 -13.52 17.08 -0.45
C VAL A 58 -12.40 17.73 0.36
N VAL A 59 -11.38 16.96 0.77
CA VAL A 59 -10.25 17.48 1.56
C VAL A 59 -9.48 18.59 0.82
N VAL A 60 -9.23 18.44 -0.48
CA VAL A 60 -8.53 19.44 -1.29
C VAL A 60 -9.38 20.70 -1.45
N LEU A 61 -10.68 20.58 -1.72
CA LEU A 61 -11.59 21.71 -1.86
C LEU A 61 -11.78 22.47 -0.55
N SER A 62 -11.74 21.80 0.61
CA SER A 62 -11.84 22.46 1.91
C SER A 62 -10.60 23.27 2.30
N ARG A 63 -9.46 23.11 1.62
CA ARG A 63 -8.17 23.74 2.00
C ARG A 63 -7.70 24.74 0.93
N PRO A 64 -7.73 26.06 1.20
CA PRO A 64 -7.32 27.07 0.22
C PRO A 64 -5.91 26.87 -0.34
N SER A 65 -4.96 26.45 0.49
CA SER A 65 -3.58 26.14 0.09
C SER A 65 -3.51 24.96 -0.89
N ALA A 66 -4.27 23.89 -0.65
CA ALA A 66 -4.32 22.74 -1.54
C ALA A 66 -4.97 23.10 -2.88
N ARG A 67 -6.06 23.89 -2.88
CA ARG A 67 -6.67 24.39 -4.13
C ARG A 67 -5.69 25.19 -4.98
N ALA A 68 -4.88 26.05 -4.36
CA ALA A 68 -3.84 26.78 -5.07
C ALA A 68 -2.77 25.83 -5.64
N ALA A 69 -2.35 24.84 -4.84
CA ALA A 69 -1.33 23.85 -5.23
C ALA A 69 -1.76 22.93 -6.39
N VAL A 70 -3.06 22.74 -6.64
CA VAL A 70 -3.55 21.99 -7.83
C VAL A 70 -3.02 22.60 -9.14
N ARG A 71 -2.86 23.93 -9.22
CA ARG A 71 -2.33 24.59 -10.42
C ARG A 71 -0.90 24.17 -10.76
N LEU A 72 -0.13 23.76 -9.76
CA LEU A 72 1.26 23.31 -9.91
C LEU A 72 1.35 21.87 -10.47
N VAL A 73 0.24 21.14 -10.58
CA VAL A 73 0.21 19.80 -11.19
C VAL A 73 0.64 19.85 -12.66
N ARG A 74 0.44 20.99 -13.35
CA ARG A 74 0.93 21.17 -14.74
C ARG A 74 2.45 21.05 -14.86
N ASP A 75 3.18 21.39 -13.79
CA ASP A 75 4.63 21.38 -13.72
C ASP A 75 5.19 20.02 -13.25
N VAL A 76 4.31 19.11 -12.84
CA VAL A 76 4.65 17.72 -12.49
C VAL A 76 4.91 16.93 -13.77
N ALA A 77 6.06 16.26 -13.87
CA ALA A 77 6.38 15.42 -15.04
C ALA A 77 5.35 14.30 -15.22
N TRP A 78 5.00 13.97 -16.47
CA TRP A 78 3.93 13.00 -16.76
C TRP A 78 4.16 11.64 -16.10
N VAL A 79 5.40 11.15 -16.05
CA VAL A 79 5.77 9.88 -15.38
C VAL A 79 5.43 9.93 -13.88
N GLN A 80 5.61 11.07 -13.22
CA GLN A 80 5.28 11.24 -11.79
C GLN A 80 3.77 11.15 -11.53
N ARG A 81 2.95 11.46 -12.54
CA ARG A 81 1.48 11.36 -12.45
C ARG A 81 1.00 9.91 -12.55
N LEU A 82 1.85 8.96 -12.97
CA LEU A 82 1.52 7.54 -13.07
C LEU A 82 1.55 6.81 -11.72
N GLY A 83 1.84 7.48 -10.62
CA GLY A 83 1.87 6.88 -9.28
C GLY A 83 0.57 6.14 -8.92
N GLY A 84 -0.57 6.57 -9.46
CA GLY A 84 -1.88 5.93 -9.27
C GLY A 84 -1.96 4.48 -9.71
N LEU A 85 -1.15 4.06 -10.70
CA LEU A 85 -1.15 2.69 -11.20
C LEU A 85 -0.71 1.68 -10.14
N GLY A 86 0.25 2.04 -9.29
CA GLY A 86 0.71 1.15 -8.23
C GLY A 86 -0.35 0.91 -7.16
N GLY A 87 -1.11 1.94 -6.81
CA GLY A 87 -2.22 1.86 -5.85
C GLY A 87 -3.40 1.10 -6.42
N ALA A 88 -3.74 1.35 -7.69
CA ALA A 88 -4.77 0.60 -8.40
C ALA A 88 -4.44 -0.90 -8.42
N THR A 89 -3.18 -1.24 -8.71
CA THR A 89 -2.70 -2.62 -8.68
C THR A 89 -2.79 -3.23 -7.28
N LEU A 90 -2.35 -2.52 -6.24
CA LEU A 90 -2.48 -2.97 -4.84
C LEU A 90 -3.94 -3.30 -4.47
N VAL A 91 -4.87 -2.42 -4.83
CA VAL A 91 -6.28 -2.60 -4.46
C VAL A 91 -6.89 -3.76 -5.26
N ALA A 92 -6.65 -3.83 -6.57
CA ALA A 92 -7.18 -4.91 -7.40
C ALA A 92 -6.61 -6.28 -7.00
N VAL A 93 -5.27 -6.39 -6.90
CA VAL A 93 -4.63 -7.63 -6.48
C VAL A 93 -5.01 -7.99 -5.05
N GLY A 94 -5.12 -7.01 -4.16
CA GLY A 94 -5.58 -7.23 -2.79
C GLY A 94 -7.01 -7.75 -2.70
N ALA A 95 -7.93 -7.18 -3.47
CA ALA A 95 -9.33 -7.60 -3.52
C ALA A 95 -9.50 -9.01 -4.10
N ALA A 96 -8.68 -9.39 -5.08
CA ALA A 96 -8.63 -10.77 -5.59
C ALA A 96 -8.01 -11.74 -4.58
N ALA A 97 -6.86 -11.39 -4.02
CA ALA A 97 -6.07 -12.29 -3.20
C ALA A 97 -6.63 -12.47 -1.79
N ALA A 98 -7.11 -11.40 -1.13
CA ALA A 98 -7.48 -11.46 0.29
C ALA A 98 -8.53 -12.55 0.61
N PRO A 99 -9.58 -12.77 -0.20
CA PRO A 99 -10.54 -13.85 0.06
C PRO A 99 -9.98 -15.25 -0.18
N GLU A 100 -9.02 -15.41 -1.10
CA GLU A 100 -8.47 -16.71 -1.50
C GLU A 100 -7.35 -17.18 -0.58
N ILE A 101 -6.40 -16.28 -0.30
CA ILE A 101 -5.14 -16.63 0.40
C ILE A 101 -5.04 -16.00 1.79
N GLY A 102 -6.02 -15.19 2.18
CA GLY A 102 -6.03 -14.46 3.47
C GLY A 102 -5.16 -13.21 3.49
N VAL A 103 -5.43 -12.32 4.44
CA VAL A 103 -4.74 -11.03 4.57
C VAL A 103 -3.27 -11.20 4.98
N ALA A 104 -2.96 -12.20 5.81
CA ALA A 104 -1.60 -12.44 6.27
C ALA A 104 -0.65 -12.83 5.12
N LEU A 105 -1.00 -13.82 4.30
CA LEU A 105 -0.16 -14.26 3.18
C LEU A 105 -0.08 -13.19 2.08
N LEU A 106 -1.20 -12.49 1.80
CA LEU A 106 -1.19 -11.29 0.96
C LEU A 106 -0.18 -10.26 1.46
N THR A 107 -0.20 -9.96 2.76
CA THR A 107 0.71 -8.97 3.36
C THR A 107 2.16 -9.42 3.20
N VAL A 108 2.47 -10.69 3.50
CA VAL A 108 3.82 -11.23 3.32
C VAL A 108 4.29 -11.11 1.86
N GLY A 109 3.47 -11.44 0.87
CA GLY A 109 3.84 -11.26 -0.53
C GLY A 109 4.06 -9.78 -0.92
N LEU A 110 3.21 -8.87 -0.44
CA LEU A 110 3.37 -7.43 -0.64
C LEU A 110 4.69 -6.94 -0.02
N VAL A 111 5.04 -7.43 1.16
CA VAL A 111 6.28 -7.11 1.88
C VAL A 111 7.51 -7.47 1.04
N ALA A 112 7.52 -8.66 0.43
CA ALA A 112 8.61 -9.10 -0.45
C ALA A 112 8.85 -8.10 -1.59
N GLY A 113 7.76 -7.72 -2.26
CA GLY A 113 7.78 -6.75 -3.35
C GLY A 113 8.20 -5.36 -2.90
N GLN A 114 7.63 -4.86 -1.81
CA GLN A 114 7.89 -3.52 -1.28
C GLN A 114 9.33 -3.37 -0.81
N THR A 115 9.87 -4.40 -0.16
CA THR A 115 11.23 -4.41 0.36
C THR A 115 12.23 -4.36 -0.80
N THR A 116 12.03 -5.18 -1.83
CA THR A 116 12.87 -5.19 -3.04
C THR A 116 12.73 -3.89 -3.82
N GLY A 117 11.50 -3.47 -4.11
CA GLY A 117 11.20 -2.23 -4.84
C GLY A 117 11.71 -0.99 -4.11
N GLY A 118 11.64 -0.97 -2.78
CA GLY A 118 12.13 0.14 -1.96
C GLY A 118 13.65 0.31 -2.06
N LEU A 119 14.41 -0.78 -2.07
CA LEU A 119 15.87 -0.74 -2.29
C LEU A 119 16.23 -0.26 -3.70
N LEU A 120 15.52 -0.75 -4.72
CA LEU A 120 15.74 -0.36 -6.12
C LEU A 120 15.47 1.14 -6.31
N VAL A 121 14.32 1.62 -5.82
CA VAL A 121 13.91 3.02 -5.91
C VAL A 121 14.86 3.94 -5.15
N ASP A 122 15.29 3.54 -3.94
CA ASP A 122 16.27 4.29 -3.15
C ASP A 122 17.64 4.33 -3.87
N ARG A 123 18.08 3.23 -4.49
CA ARG A 123 19.37 3.18 -5.21
C ARG A 123 19.37 4.06 -6.46
N VAL A 124 18.32 3.95 -7.28
CA VAL A 124 18.16 4.74 -8.51
C VAL A 124 17.92 6.22 -8.19
N GLY A 125 17.38 6.53 -7.00
CA GLY A 125 17.15 7.90 -6.56
C GLY A 125 15.88 8.54 -7.13
N TRP A 126 14.90 7.72 -7.54
CA TRP A 126 13.59 8.20 -8.00
C TRP A 126 12.76 8.85 -6.89
N GLY A 127 13.07 8.54 -5.62
CA GLY A 127 12.43 9.17 -4.48
C GLY A 127 12.79 10.66 -4.33
N PRO A 128 11.93 11.47 -3.69
CA PRO A 128 12.16 12.91 -3.53
C PRO A 128 13.38 13.28 -2.66
N GLY A 129 13.95 12.31 -1.93
CA GLY A 129 15.18 12.48 -1.15
C GLY A 129 16.47 12.20 -1.93
N GLY A 130 16.40 11.83 -3.21
CA GLY A 130 17.56 11.45 -4.02
C GLY A 130 18.03 10.01 -3.77
N SER A 131 19.24 9.69 -4.23
CA SER A 131 19.83 8.36 -4.08
C SER A 131 20.28 8.10 -2.64
N HIS A 132 19.90 6.96 -2.08
CA HIS A 132 20.37 6.49 -0.78
C HIS A 132 21.33 5.31 -0.96
N ARG A 133 22.44 5.30 -0.21
CA ARG A 133 23.42 4.21 -0.24
C ARG A 133 22.78 2.88 0.20
N LEU A 134 23.09 1.80 -0.53
CA LEU A 134 22.79 0.45 -0.08
C LEU A 134 23.81 0.05 0.98
N THR A 135 23.37 -0.13 2.22
CA THR A 135 24.21 -0.62 3.31
C THR A 135 23.99 -2.11 3.51
N ALA A 136 25.00 -2.84 4.01
CA ALA A 136 24.89 -4.27 4.26
C ALA A 136 23.65 -4.65 5.10
N PRO A 137 23.26 -3.92 6.17
CA PRO A 137 22.07 -4.26 6.93
C PRO A 137 20.75 -4.09 6.15
N ARG A 138 20.68 -3.15 5.20
CA ARG A 138 19.50 -2.97 4.34
C ARG A 138 19.32 -4.16 3.39
N VAL A 139 20.43 -4.65 2.83
CA VAL A 139 20.45 -5.83 1.97
C VAL A 139 20.15 -7.10 2.76
N LEU A 140 20.77 -7.29 3.92
CA LEU A 140 20.52 -8.42 4.81
C LEU A 140 19.07 -8.46 5.28
N GLY A 141 18.52 -7.34 5.72
CA GLY A 141 17.13 -7.23 6.12
C GLY A 141 16.16 -7.55 4.98
N ALA A 142 16.48 -7.14 3.75
CA ALA A 142 15.70 -7.51 2.58
C ALA A 142 15.77 -9.01 2.27
N ALA A 143 16.96 -9.61 2.34
CA ALA A 143 17.13 -11.04 2.16
C ALA A 143 16.35 -11.83 3.23
N LEU A 144 16.40 -11.40 4.50
CA LEU A 144 15.62 -12.00 5.59
C LEU A 144 14.11 -11.91 5.35
N CYS A 145 13.60 -10.78 4.86
CA CYS A 145 12.19 -10.67 4.46
C CYS A 145 11.83 -11.69 3.37
N LEU A 146 12.69 -11.85 2.35
CA LEU A 146 12.45 -12.82 1.27
C LEU A 146 12.47 -14.27 1.78
N VAL A 147 13.35 -14.60 2.72
CA VAL A 147 13.38 -15.92 3.36
C VAL A 147 12.12 -16.16 4.20
N ALA A 148 11.70 -15.18 5.00
CA ALA A 148 10.48 -15.27 5.79
C ALA A 148 9.26 -15.50 4.88
N VAL A 149 9.19 -14.82 3.74
CA VAL A 149 8.17 -15.02 2.71
C VAL A 149 8.22 -16.44 2.15
N GLY A 150 9.41 -16.93 1.79
CA GLY A 150 9.59 -18.30 1.29
C GLY A 150 9.08 -19.35 2.27
N ILE A 151 9.29 -19.15 3.58
CA ILE A 151 8.77 -20.04 4.63
C ILE A 151 7.24 -19.95 4.70
N SER A 152 6.66 -18.75 4.62
CA SER A 152 5.19 -18.59 4.62
C SER A 152 4.51 -19.24 3.43
N VAL A 153 5.20 -19.36 2.28
CA VAL A 153 4.69 -20.06 1.09
C VAL A 153 4.68 -21.59 1.27
N LEU A 154 5.35 -22.13 2.29
CA LEU A 154 5.26 -23.55 2.63
C LEU A 154 3.97 -23.91 3.40
N GLY A 155 3.20 -22.91 3.85
CA GLY A 155 1.91 -23.12 4.50
C GLY A 155 0.83 -23.60 3.53
N ASP A 156 -0.20 -24.26 4.06
CA ASP A 156 -1.22 -24.91 3.24
C ASP A 156 -2.06 -23.92 2.41
N GLY A 157 -2.28 -22.70 2.94
CA GLY A 157 -2.96 -21.62 2.21
C GLY A 157 -2.22 -21.15 0.95
N ALA A 158 -0.88 -21.17 0.96
CA ALA A 158 -0.08 -20.77 -0.20
C ALA A 158 -0.01 -21.86 -1.27
N ARG A 159 0.04 -23.13 -0.87
CA ARG A 159 0.05 -24.28 -1.79
C ARG A 159 -1.26 -24.41 -2.57
N ALA A 160 -2.37 -23.97 -2.00
CA ALA A 160 -3.66 -23.95 -2.66
C ALA A 160 -3.83 -22.76 -3.63
N ALA A 161 -2.96 -21.75 -3.56
CA ALA A 161 -3.08 -20.53 -4.35
C ALA A 161 -2.51 -20.68 -5.78
N SER A 162 -3.06 -19.92 -6.73
CA SER A 162 -2.48 -19.82 -8.07
C SER A 162 -1.09 -19.19 -8.03
N PRO A 163 -0.06 -19.77 -8.68
CA PRO A 163 1.28 -19.18 -8.76
C PRO A 163 1.26 -17.78 -9.39
N LEU A 164 0.38 -17.54 -10.35
CA LEU A 164 0.20 -16.22 -10.97
C LEU A 164 -0.25 -15.18 -9.94
N LEU A 165 -1.20 -15.54 -9.07
CA LEU A 165 -1.70 -14.65 -8.03
C LEU A 165 -0.58 -14.25 -7.05
N LEU A 166 0.27 -15.21 -6.65
CA LEU A 166 1.42 -14.93 -5.79
C LEU A 166 2.42 -13.98 -6.46
N VAL A 167 2.70 -14.17 -7.75
CA VAL A 167 3.57 -13.26 -8.52
C VAL A 167 2.94 -11.86 -8.59
N LEU A 168 1.65 -11.75 -8.87
CA LEU A 168 0.93 -10.47 -8.93
C LEU A 168 0.97 -9.73 -7.59
N VAL A 169 0.89 -10.45 -6.46
CA VAL A 169 1.04 -9.87 -5.12
C VAL A 169 2.43 -9.27 -4.93
N VAL A 170 3.49 -9.99 -5.31
CA VAL A 170 4.86 -9.47 -5.22
C VAL A 170 5.05 -8.26 -6.13
N VAL A 171 4.53 -8.31 -7.36
CA VAL A 171 4.58 -7.18 -8.31
C VAL A 171 3.82 -5.97 -7.76
N ALA A 172 2.64 -6.17 -7.17
CA ALA A 172 1.90 -5.10 -6.50
C ALA A 172 2.74 -4.46 -5.40
N GLY A 173 3.43 -5.26 -4.59
CA GLY A 173 4.38 -4.77 -3.58
C GLY A 173 5.46 -3.86 -4.17
N LEU A 174 6.09 -4.27 -5.26
CA LEU A 174 7.11 -3.48 -5.94
C LEU A 174 6.54 -2.14 -6.45
N LEU A 175 5.36 -2.19 -7.07
CA LEU A 175 4.69 -1.00 -7.61
C LEU A 175 4.25 -0.02 -6.52
N ILE A 176 3.97 -0.49 -5.30
CA ILE A 176 3.72 0.41 -4.15
C ILE A 176 4.97 1.23 -3.83
N SER A 177 6.16 0.64 -3.87
CA SER A 177 7.41 1.38 -3.63
C SER A 177 7.66 2.44 -4.70
N VAL A 178 7.39 2.11 -5.97
CA VAL A 178 7.46 3.08 -7.07
C VAL A 178 6.42 4.19 -6.86
N GLN A 179 5.17 3.84 -6.56
CA GLN A 179 4.11 4.79 -6.24
C GLN A 179 4.54 5.77 -5.14
N GLN A 180 5.10 5.28 -4.03
CA GLN A 180 5.49 6.12 -2.90
C GLN A 180 6.55 7.16 -3.31
N ALA A 181 7.52 6.78 -4.14
CA ALA A 181 8.47 7.72 -4.71
C ALA A 181 7.80 8.76 -5.62
N LEU A 182 6.96 8.32 -6.56
CA LEU A 182 6.28 9.23 -7.49
C LEU A 182 5.37 10.22 -6.76
N ASN A 183 4.57 9.76 -5.80
CA ASN A 183 3.73 10.63 -4.97
C ASN A 183 4.58 11.63 -4.15
N GLY A 184 5.74 11.19 -3.68
CA GLY A 184 6.73 12.06 -3.03
C GLY A 184 7.28 13.15 -3.96
N GLN A 185 7.50 12.83 -5.24
CA GLN A 185 7.91 13.80 -6.27
C GLN A 185 6.80 14.78 -6.62
N VAL A 186 5.56 14.30 -6.80
CA VAL A 186 4.39 15.18 -7.01
C VAL A 186 4.30 16.19 -5.86
N ARG A 187 4.38 15.70 -4.61
CA ARG A 187 4.37 16.57 -3.43
C ARG A 187 5.56 17.53 -3.37
N ARG A 188 6.73 17.15 -3.88
CA ARG A 188 7.91 18.04 -3.94
C ARG A 188 7.63 19.23 -4.86
N VAL A 189 6.93 19.02 -5.97
CA VAL A 189 6.55 20.06 -6.92
C VAL A 189 5.38 20.91 -6.41
N THR A 190 4.32 20.26 -5.90
CA THR A 190 3.08 20.95 -5.51
C THR A 190 3.10 21.51 -4.08
N GLY A 191 4.01 21.02 -3.23
CA GLY A 191 4.07 21.36 -1.81
C GLY A 191 3.00 20.68 -0.94
N ASP A 192 2.00 20.03 -1.53
CA ASP A 192 0.81 19.56 -0.83
C ASP A 192 0.58 18.05 -0.99
N ALA A 193 0.36 17.35 0.14
CA ALA A 193 0.14 15.91 0.17
C ALA A 193 -1.26 15.50 -0.31
N GLY A 194 -2.27 16.35 -0.10
CA GLY A 194 -3.62 16.15 -0.63
C GLY A 194 -3.62 16.21 -2.14
N VAL A 195 -2.89 17.14 -2.75
CA VAL A 195 -2.73 17.21 -4.21
C VAL A 195 -1.96 16.01 -4.77
N ALA A 196 -0.90 15.56 -4.10
CA ALA A 196 -0.22 14.32 -4.50
C ALA A 196 -1.14 13.09 -4.45
N THR A 197 -1.98 13.02 -3.42
CA THR A 197 -3.00 11.98 -3.28
C THR A 197 -4.07 12.11 -4.36
N LEU A 198 -4.50 13.33 -4.70
CA LEU A 198 -5.47 13.58 -5.75
C LEU A 198 -4.97 13.09 -7.11
N VAL A 199 -3.73 13.42 -7.49
CA VAL A 199 -3.12 12.96 -8.74
C VAL A 199 -3.04 11.43 -8.77
N ASN A 200 -2.66 10.81 -7.65
CA ASN A 200 -2.62 9.35 -7.53
C ASN A 200 -4.01 8.72 -7.75
N PHE A 201 -5.02 9.19 -7.03
CA PHE A 201 -6.37 8.66 -7.13
C PHE A 201 -7.01 8.93 -8.49
N VAL A 202 -6.80 10.11 -9.10
CA VAL A 202 -7.27 10.37 -10.47
C VAL A 202 -6.64 9.39 -11.46
N GLY A 203 -5.31 9.22 -11.42
CA GLY A 203 -4.63 8.29 -12.33
C GLY A 203 -5.06 6.83 -12.13
N GLY A 204 -5.22 6.40 -10.87
CA GLY A 204 -5.69 5.06 -10.54
C GLY A 204 -7.14 4.81 -10.95
N THR A 205 -8.06 5.75 -10.66
CA THR A 205 -9.47 5.66 -11.05
C THR A 205 -9.62 5.61 -12.57
N LEU A 206 -8.86 6.40 -13.33
CA LEU A 206 -8.89 6.36 -14.80
C LEU A 206 -8.40 5.02 -15.35
N ALA A 207 -7.29 4.51 -14.82
CA ALA A 207 -6.74 3.21 -15.24
C ALA A 207 -7.69 2.05 -14.91
N LEU A 208 -8.28 2.06 -13.72
CA LEU A 208 -9.27 1.07 -13.30
C LEU A 208 -10.56 1.19 -14.10
N GLY A 209 -11.03 2.41 -14.37
CA GLY A 209 -12.20 2.66 -15.20
C GLY A 209 -12.02 2.09 -16.60
N LEU A 210 -10.85 2.33 -17.22
CA LEU A 210 -10.50 1.70 -18.49
C LEU A 210 -10.46 0.16 -18.38
N GLY A 211 -9.84 -0.37 -17.32
CA GLY A 211 -9.80 -1.82 -17.07
C GLY A 211 -11.18 -2.45 -16.95
N VAL A 212 -12.09 -1.82 -16.20
CA VAL A 212 -13.49 -2.24 -16.07
C VAL A 212 -14.22 -2.16 -17.41
N LEU A 213 -14.02 -1.11 -18.21
CA LEU A 213 -14.62 -1.00 -19.54
C LEU A 213 -14.15 -2.11 -20.49
N VAL A 214 -12.84 -2.39 -20.50
CA VAL A 214 -12.26 -3.47 -21.31
C VAL A 214 -12.77 -4.84 -20.85
N HIS A 215 -12.86 -5.05 -19.54
CA HIS A 215 -13.41 -6.28 -18.97
C HIS A 215 -14.88 -6.46 -19.34
N ALA A 216 -15.69 -5.42 -19.16
CA ALA A 216 -17.10 -5.41 -19.54
C ALA A 216 -17.32 -5.70 -21.02
N ALA A 217 -16.48 -5.12 -21.89
CA ALA A 217 -16.56 -5.32 -23.34
C ALA A 217 -16.13 -6.73 -23.78
N SER A 218 -15.25 -7.40 -23.04
CA SER A 218 -14.69 -8.71 -23.40
C SER A 218 -15.49 -9.89 -22.86
N THR A 219 -15.93 -9.81 -21.60
CA THR A 219 -16.60 -10.93 -20.91
C THR A 219 -17.98 -10.57 -20.37
N GLY A 220 -18.42 -9.32 -20.50
CA GLY A 220 -19.59 -8.80 -19.79
C GLY A 220 -19.26 -8.47 -18.32
N LEU A 221 -20.09 -7.62 -17.72
CA LEU A 221 -20.07 -7.36 -16.27
C LEU A 221 -21.19 -8.17 -15.60
N ASN A 222 -20.82 -9.14 -14.78
CA ASN A 222 -21.77 -9.82 -13.90
C ASN A 222 -21.59 -9.28 -12.48
N VAL A 223 -22.38 -8.26 -12.15
CA VAL A 223 -22.34 -7.64 -10.82
C VAL A 223 -23.24 -8.44 -9.88
N GLY A 224 -22.67 -8.86 -8.76
CA GLY A 224 -23.40 -9.49 -7.67
C GLY A 224 -24.32 -8.53 -6.92
N ALA A 225 -24.46 -8.73 -5.62
CA ALA A 225 -25.30 -7.87 -4.78
C ALA A 225 -24.57 -6.55 -4.48
N TRP A 226 -25.11 -5.44 -5.00
CA TRP A 226 -24.58 -4.12 -4.66
C TRP A 226 -24.80 -3.81 -3.18
N PRO A 227 -23.77 -3.36 -2.43
CA PRO A 227 -23.93 -3.06 -1.01
C PRO A 227 -24.97 -1.98 -0.74
N GLY A 228 -26.01 -2.34 0.02
CA GLY A 228 -27.08 -1.42 0.45
C GLY A 228 -26.69 -0.51 1.63
N PRO A 229 -27.61 0.33 2.13
CA PRO A 229 -27.34 1.30 3.20
C PRO A 229 -26.78 0.70 4.50
N GLY A 230 -27.15 -0.53 4.84
CA GLY A 230 -26.64 -1.25 6.02
C GLY A 230 -25.18 -1.71 5.90
N GLN A 231 -24.59 -1.66 4.70
CA GLN A 231 -23.22 -2.09 4.41
C GLN A 231 -22.33 -0.90 4.03
N TRP A 232 -22.64 0.30 4.53
CA TRP A 232 -21.93 1.54 4.20
C TRP A 232 -20.41 1.48 4.48
N TYR A 233 -19.99 0.65 5.46
CA TYR A 233 -18.59 0.47 5.82
C TYR A 233 -17.75 -0.10 4.67
N LEU A 234 -18.35 -0.80 3.71
CA LEU A 234 -17.66 -1.33 2.54
C LEU A 234 -17.09 -0.23 1.62
N TYR A 235 -17.62 0.99 1.72
CA TYR A 235 -17.13 2.15 0.96
C TYR A 235 -15.93 2.85 1.62
N LEU A 236 -15.54 2.45 2.85
CA LEU A 236 -14.44 3.07 3.59
C LEU A 236 -13.05 2.68 3.07
N GLY A 237 -12.93 1.60 2.28
CA GLY A 237 -11.64 1.17 1.74
C GLY A 237 -10.92 2.29 0.96
N GLY A 238 -11.66 3.05 0.16
CA GLY A 238 -11.12 4.20 -0.57
C GLY A 238 -10.53 5.30 0.30
N PRO A 239 -11.32 5.90 1.21
CA PRO A 239 -10.84 6.88 2.18
C PRO A 239 -9.63 6.41 2.98
N MET A 240 -9.61 5.14 3.41
CA MET A 240 -8.46 4.54 4.11
C MET A 240 -7.19 4.56 3.24
N GLY A 241 -7.32 4.18 1.97
CA GLY A 241 -6.22 4.22 1.00
C GLY A 241 -5.73 5.64 0.73
N ALA A 242 -6.65 6.61 0.67
CA ALA A 242 -6.31 8.02 0.52
C ALA A 242 -5.51 8.55 1.72
N THR A 243 -5.91 8.18 2.94
CA THR A 243 -5.15 8.51 4.15
C THR A 243 -3.75 7.90 4.11
N PHE A 244 -3.62 6.63 3.72
CA PHE A 244 -2.33 5.98 3.55
C PHE A 244 -1.44 6.71 2.54
N VAL A 245 -1.94 7.02 1.35
CA VAL A 245 -1.19 7.71 0.30
C VAL A 245 -0.73 9.11 0.78
N ALA A 246 -1.60 9.86 1.46
CA ALA A 246 -1.26 11.17 2.00
C ALA A 246 -0.15 11.08 3.04
N ILE A 247 -0.25 10.16 4.00
CA ILE A 247 0.78 9.92 5.02
C ILE A 247 2.10 9.50 4.36
N ALA A 248 2.05 8.54 3.43
CA ALA A 248 3.22 8.06 2.70
C ALA A 248 3.93 9.19 1.96
N ALA A 249 3.20 10.04 1.23
CA ALA A 249 3.77 11.21 0.54
C ALA A 249 4.40 12.22 1.51
N VAL A 250 3.86 12.36 2.72
CA VAL A 250 4.45 13.21 3.77
C VAL A 250 5.76 12.63 4.27
N VAL A 251 5.75 11.34 4.61
CA VAL A 251 6.79 10.63 5.34
C VAL A 251 7.96 10.21 4.45
N VAL A 252 7.71 9.87 3.18
CA VAL A 252 8.74 9.36 2.24
C VAL A 252 9.93 10.30 2.10
N ARG A 253 9.71 11.63 2.13
CA ARG A 253 10.79 12.62 2.08
C ARG A 253 11.73 12.56 3.27
N ARG A 254 11.24 12.12 4.44
CA ARG A 254 12.02 12.08 5.68
C ARG A 254 12.71 10.73 5.86
N LEU A 255 12.01 9.64 5.56
CA LEU A 255 12.49 8.28 5.83
C LEU A 255 13.20 7.64 4.62
N GLY A 256 12.94 8.10 3.40
CA GLY A 256 13.21 7.32 2.19
C GLY A 256 12.14 6.24 1.97
N VAL A 257 12.08 5.66 0.77
CA VAL A 257 11.03 4.70 0.40
C VAL A 257 11.22 3.40 1.16
N PHE A 258 12.46 2.94 1.31
CA PHE A 258 12.73 1.68 2.00
C PHE A 258 12.27 1.70 3.47
N ARG A 259 12.68 2.70 4.26
CA ARG A 259 12.31 2.78 5.68
C ARG A 259 10.81 3.06 5.88
N LEU A 260 10.20 3.85 4.99
CA LEU A 260 8.75 4.02 4.97
C LEU A 260 8.05 2.68 4.73
N GLY A 261 8.49 1.93 3.70
CA GLY A 261 7.98 0.60 3.39
C GLY A 261 8.06 -0.33 4.60
N LEU A 262 9.21 -0.43 5.25
CA LEU A 262 9.40 -1.27 6.45
C LEU A 262 8.45 -0.91 7.61
N ALA A 263 8.24 0.39 7.86
CA ALA A 263 7.32 0.83 8.92
C ALA A 263 5.87 0.51 8.57
N VAL A 264 5.46 0.74 7.32
CA VAL A 264 4.13 0.37 6.79
C VAL A 264 3.92 -1.14 6.90
N ILE A 265 4.91 -1.94 6.50
CA ILE A 265 4.91 -3.40 6.60
C ILE A 265 4.67 -3.85 8.04
N ALA A 266 5.41 -3.30 9.00
CA ALA A 266 5.23 -3.66 10.41
C ALA A 266 3.79 -3.40 10.88
N GLY A 267 3.23 -2.25 10.49
CA GLY A 267 1.84 -1.91 10.73
C GLY A 267 0.84 -2.86 10.09
N GLN A 268 1.07 -3.21 8.81
CA GLN A 268 0.20 -4.14 8.07
C GLN A 268 0.19 -5.52 8.71
N LEU A 269 1.34 -6.05 9.11
CA LEU A 269 1.45 -7.38 9.71
C LEU A 269 0.77 -7.45 11.08
N VAL A 270 1.01 -6.44 11.93
CA VAL A 270 0.36 -6.34 13.25
C VAL A 270 -1.15 -6.15 13.06
N GLY A 271 -1.57 -5.26 12.16
CA GLY A 271 -2.98 -5.01 11.87
C GLY A 271 -3.69 -6.25 11.31
N ALA A 272 -3.07 -6.97 10.37
CA ALA A 272 -3.61 -8.20 9.80
C ALA A 272 -3.79 -9.27 10.87
N LEU A 273 -2.76 -9.51 11.71
CA LEU A 273 -2.84 -10.48 12.79
C LEU A 273 -3.95 -10.13 13.81
N LEU A 274 -4.07 -8.86 14.18
CA LEU A 274 -5.15 -8.41 15.06
C LEU A 274 -6.53 -8.63 14.44
N LEU A 275 -6.68 -8.35 13.14
CA LEU A 275 -7.94 -8.58 12.43
C LEU A 275 -8.30 -10.06 12.34
N ASP A 276 -7.31 -10.93 12.09
CA ASP A 276 -7.52 -12.37 12.02
C ASP A 276 -7.88 -12.97 13.38
N VAL A 277 -7.34 -12.43 14.49
CA VAL A 277 -7.70 -12.83 15.85
C VAL A 277 -9.08 -12.33 16.26
N LEU A 278 -9.37 -11.04 16.01
CA LEU A 278 -10.61 -10.39 16.48
C LEU A 278 -11.83 -10.75 15.64
N ALA A 279 -11.65 -11.01 14.36
CA ALA A 279 -12.73 -11.38 13.45
C ALA A 279 -12.22 -12.34 12.35
N PRO A 280 -12.05 -13.63 12.66
CA PRO A 280 -11.49 -14.63 11.75
C PRO A 280 -12.32 -14.80 10.47
N VAL A 281 -11.66 -14.96 9.32
CA VAL A 281 -12.32 -15.26 8.05
C VAL A 281 -12.45 -16.79 7.90
N HIS A 282 -13.64 -17.28 7.53
CA HIS A 282 -13.94 -18.71 7.36
C HIS A 282 -13.80 -19.60 8.62
N GLY A 283 -13.75 -19.01 9.82
CA GLY A 283 -13.62 -19.77 11.07
C GLY A 283 -12.30 -20.54 11.23
N ARG A 284 -11.33 -20.34 10.32
CA ARG A 284 -9.97 -20.85 10.47
C ARG A 284 -9.20 -19.91 11.39
N GLY A 285 -8.67 -20.45 12.50
CA GLY A 285 -7.82 -19.69 13.41
C GLY A 285 -6.49 -19.28 12.77
N VAL A 286 -5.71 -18.48 13.49
CA VAL A 286 -4.39 -18.07 13.02
C VAL A 286 -3.42 -19.25 13.05
N GLU A 287 -2.92 -19.66 11.88
CA GLU A 287 -1.96 -20.74 11.76
C GLU A 287 -0.61 -20.37 12.38
N LEU A 288 0.04 -21.30 13.09
CA LEU A 288 1.32 -21.08 13.76
C LEU A 288 2.41 -20.60 12.79
N LEU A 289 2.48 -21.17 11.59
CA LEU A 289 3.45 -20.77 10.57
C LEU A 289 3.26 -19.33 10.12
N THR A 290 2.02 -18.84 10.07
CA THR A 290 1.71 -17.45 9.78
C THR A 290 2.18 -16.52 10.90
N VAL A 291 1.97 -16.90 12.17
CA VAL A 291 2.48 -16.14 13.33
C VAL A 291 4.01 -16.07 13.30
N VAL A 292 4.67 -17.20 13.05
CA VAL A 292 6.14 -17.28 12.95
C VAL A 292 6.64 -16.43 11.78
N GLY A 293 5.99 -16.50 10.62
CA GLY A 293 6.33 -15.67 9.45
C GLY A 293 6.20 -14.18 9.72
N VAL A 294 5.12 -13.75 10.38
CA VAL A 294 4.91 -12.36 10.83
C VAL A 294 6.01 -11.94 11.80
N ALA A 295 6.31 -12.76 12.82
CA ALA A 295 7.34 -12.46 13.81
C ALA A 295 8.73 -12.32 13.18
N LEU A 296 9.11 -13.26 12.30
CA LEU A 296 10.37 -13.20 11.55
C LEU A 296 10.44 -11.97 10.65
N THR A 297 9.34 -11.60 10.01
CA THR A 297 9.28 -10.39 9.16
C THR A 297 9.44 -9.11 9.99
N LEU A 298 8.86 -9.04 11.18
CA LEU A 298 9.06 -7.92 12.11
C LEU A 298 10.52 -7.81 12.58
N VAL A 299 11.17 -8.95 12.85
CA VAL A 299 12.62 -9.00 13.15
C VAL A 299 13.44 -8.52 11.96
N ALA A 300 13.14 -9.01 10.75
CA ALA A 300 13.81 -8.58 9.52
C ALA A 300 13.69 -7.07 9.30
N VAL A 301 12.49 -6.52 9.51
CA VAL A 301 12.20 -5.08 9.47
C VAL A 301 13.05 -4.30 10.47
N TYR A 302 13.15 -4.80 11.71
CA TYR A 302 13.98 -4.17 12.75
C TYR A 302 15.46 -4.14 12.36
N VAL A 303 16.00 -5.29 11.91
CA VAL A 303 17.40 -5.41 11.44
C VAL A 303 17.65 -4.47 10.27
N ALA A 304 16.77 -4.48 9.26
CA ALA A 304 16.83 -3.61 8.09
C ALA A 304 16.82 -2.11 8.44
N GLY A 305 16.02 -1.74 9.46
CA GLY A 305 15.87 -0.37 9.94
C GLY A 305 17.05 0.14 10.77
N SER A 306 17.73 -0.74 11.50
CA SER A 306 18.86 -0.40 12.39
C SER A 306 20.12 0.07 11.65
N GLY A 307 20.26 -0.30 10.37
CA GLY A 307 21.46 -0.10 9.54
C GLY A 307 21.82 1.31 9.10
N GLY A 308 21.15 2.35 9.59
CA GLY A 308 21.52 3.73 9.27
C GLY A 308 21.44 4.67 10.47
N ARG A 309 21.79 4.15 11.65
CA ARG A 309 22.13 4.90 12.87
C ARG A 309 23.64 5.17 13.00
N ARG A 310 24.40 5.12 11.90
CA ARG A 310 25.83 5.46 11.87
C ARG A 310 26.05 6.58 10.87
#